data_AF-A0AAD8CF94-F1
#
_entry.id   AF-A0AAD8CF94-F1
#
_cell.length_a   1.000
_cell.length_b   1.000
_cell.length_c   1.000
_cell.angle_alpha   90.00
_cell.angle_beta   90.00
_cell.angle_gamma   90.00
#
_symmetry.space_group_name_H-M   'P 1'
#
loop_
_entity.id
_entity.type
_entity.pdbx_description
1 polymer ?
#
loop_
_entity_poly.entity_id
_entity_poly.type
_entity_poly.pdbx_seq_one_letter_code
_entity_poly.pdbx_strand_id
1 'polypeptide(L)'
;MATAWKTDCTENAKHESVENMKTFFTNHETSEVVRKMGKEDRDGVLSWCCEGESVKIERTIASDSKPAPCALSKTHYNKPVCKDHKRVSSHKLVIQYIVPCMNTYGLCIVDNFLGNKFGDKILQEVITLHGCGKFRDGELASQKSGTNKSIRGDKIMWVEGNEPGCENIGFLLSRMDRLITHADGRLGTYTIRGRHKAMVACYPGNGTGYVKHVDNPNADGRCVTCIYYLNKNWDAKENGGVLKIFPEGKSYVADVEPIFDRLLFFWSDRRNPHEVQPAYATRYAITVWYFDVEERAQAKKRFRDLTASSQERSFAS
;
A
#
# COMPACT_ATOMS: atom_id res chain seq x y z
N MET A 1 -8.91 -7.14 -16.91
CA MET A 1 -10.06 -6.32 -17.32
C MET A 1 -11.01 -6.22 -16.14
N ALA A 2 -11.24 -5.06 -15.54
CA ALA A 2 -12.30 -4.94 -14.53
C ALA A 2 -13.66 -4.78 -15.22
N THR A 3 -14.67 -5.53 -14.81
CA THR A 3 -16.06 -5.40 -15.29
C THR A 3 -16.96 -5.10 -14.10
N ALA A 4 -17.92 -4.17 -14.28
CA ALA A 4 -18.93 -3.88 -13.26
C ALA A 4 -19.68 -5.17 -12.90
N TRP A 5 -19.66 -5.55 -11.62
CA TRP A 5 -20.32 -6.75 -11.13
C TRP A 5 -21.74 -6.40 -10.67
N LYS A 6 -22.76 -7.05 -11.23
CA LYS A 6 -24.14 -6.93 -10.76
C LYS A 6 -24.31 -7.77 -9.50
N THR A 7 -24.73 -7.15 -8.40
CA THR A 7 -25.11 -7.83 -7.17
C THR A 7 -26.53 -8.36 -7.27
N ASP A 8 -26.72 -9.64 -6.97
CA ASP A 8 -27.96 -10.08 -6.32
C ASP A 8 -27.93 -9.54 -4.88
N CYS A 9 -29.02 -8.88 -4.50
CA CYS A 9 -29.18 -8.27 -3.19
C CYS A 9 -29.28 -9.36 -2.11
N THR A 10 -28.35 -9.36 -1.17
CA THR A 10 -28.56 -9.96 0.16
C THR A 10 -28.37 -8.86 1.21
N GLU A 11 -29.48 -8.27 1.63
CA GLU A 11 -29.57 -7.44 2.83
C GLU A 11 -29.27 -8.34 4.06
N ASN A 12 -28.39 -7.88 4.96
CA ASN A 12 -27.85 -8.54 6.17
C ASN A 12 -26.44 -9.19 6.10
N ALA A 13 -25.49 -8.59 5.38
CA ALA A 13 -24.07 -8.90 5.62
C ALA A 13 -23.56 -8.16 6.87
N LYS A 14 -22.82 -8.85 7.76
CA LYS A 14 -22.17 -8.19 8.90
C LYS A 14 -20.96 -7.41 8.40
N HIS A 15 -20.86 -6.13 8.75
CA HIS A 15 -19.65 -5.36 8.52
C HIS A 15 -18.64 -5.73 9.61
N GLU A 16 -17.52 -6.34 9.23
CA GLU A 16 -16.42 -6.56 10.15
C GLU A 16 -15.33 -5.53 9.87
N SER A 17 -15.04 -4.69 10.86
CA SER A 17 -13.84 -3.88 10.79
C SER A 17 -12.64 -4.81 10.74
N VAL A 18 -11.64 -4.46 9.94
CA VAL A 18 -10.37 -5.19 9.83
C VAL A 18 -9.71 -5.39 11.20
N GLU A 19 -9.99 -4.52 12.16
CA GLU A 19 -9.49 -4.62 13.53
C GLU A 19 -9.93 -5.91 14.23
N ASN A 20 -11.13 -6.41 13.93
CA ASN A 20 -11.58 -7.72 14.42
C ASN A 20 -10.84 -8.88 13.72
N MET A 21 -10.50 -8.76 12.44
CA MET A 21 -9.66 -9.76 11.75
C MET A 21 -8.24 -9.83 12.33
N LYS A 22 -7.70 -8.70 12.85
CA LYS A 22 -6.44 -8.69 13.60
C LYS A 22 -6.56 -9.51 14.90
N THR A 23 -7.72 -9.49 15.58
CA THR A 23 -7.89 -10.20 16.85
C THR A 23 -7.83 -11.73 16.72
N PHE A 24 -8.26 -12.30 15.58
CA PHE A 24 -8.25 -13.75 15.34
C PHE A 24 -6.85 -14.37 15.37
N PHE A 25 -5.80 -13.60 15.05
CA PHE A 25 -4.41 -14.07 15.18
C PHE A 25 -3.73 -13.67 16.49
N THR A 26 -4.34 -12.79 17.29
CA THR A 26 -3.74 -12.32 18.57
C THR A 26 -3.91 -13.29 19.75
N ASN A 27 -4.70 -14.36 19.59
CA ASN A 27 -4.91 -15.37 20.63
C ASN A 27 -4.10 -16.65 20.36
N HIS A 28 -2.79 -16.50 20.21
CA HIS A 28 -1.73 -17.34 20.79
C HIS A 28 -0.39 -16.86 20.20
N GLU A 29 0.53 -16.44 21.08
CA GLU A 29 1.95 -16.11 20.83
C GLU A 29 2.35 -14.93 19.90
N THR A 30 1.49 -14.39 19.04
CA THR A 30 1.84 -13.20 18.23
C THR A 30 1.64 -11.85 18.96
N SER A 31 0.93 -11.87 20.09
CA SER A 31 0.44 -10.66 20.73
C SER A 31 1.52 -9.76 21.36
N GLU A 32 2.70 -10.29 21.67
CA GLU A 32 3.80 -9.46 22.21
C GLU A 32 4.50 -8.61 21.15
N VAL A 33 4.43 -9.00 19.87
CA VAL A 33 5.09 -8.28 18.77
C VAL A 33 4.25 -7.09 18.31
N VAL A 34 2.92 -7.22 18.32
CA VAL A 34 1.99 -6.17 17.86
C VAL A 34 1.54 -5.26 19.01
N ARG A 35 1.36 -5.76 20.26
CA ARG A 35 0.95 -4.91 21.40
C ARG A 35 2.03 -3.92 21.85
N LYS A 36 3.31 -4.20 21.62
CA LYS A 36 4.42 -3.27 21.91
C LYS A 36 4.48 -2.07 20.94
N MET A 37 3.67 -2.05 19.89
CA MET A 37 3.66 -0.99 18.88
C MET A 37 2.59 0.09 19.09
N GLY A 38 1.68 -0.07 20.06
CA GLY A 38 0.52 0.82 20.21
C GLY A 38 0.19 1.27 21.64
N LYS A 39 1.14 1.22 22.58
CA LYS A 39 0.86 1.53 24.01
C LYS A 39 1.74 2.59 24.68
N GLU A 40 2.56 3.31 23.93
CA GLU A 40 3.30 4.48 24.43
C GLU A 40 3.02 5.69 23.54
N ASP A 41 1.76 6.14 23.53
CA ASP A 41 1.37 7.50 23.14
C ASP A 41 -0.01 7.79 23.73
N ARG A 42 -0.01 7.96 25.05
CA ARG A 42 -1.03 8.64 25.83
C ARG A 42 -0.33 9.04 27.12
N ASP A 43 0.17 10.27 27.12
CA ASP A 43 0.49 11.13 28.27
C ASP A 43 1.80 11.88 28.01
N GLY A 44 1.68 13.16 27.66
CA GLY A 44 2.83 14.02 27.41
C GLY A 44 2.47 15.39 26.84
N VAL A 45 1.50 16.08 27.46
CA VAL A 45 1.38 17.53 27.31
C VAL A 45 2.60 18.18 27.94
N LEU A 46 3.28 19.10 27.24
CA LEU A 46 4.02 20.29 27.74
C LEU A 46 4.68 20.99 26.53
N SER A 47 4.10 22.10 26.06
CA SER A 47 4.45 23.49 26.41
C SER A 47 5.70 24.02 25.69
N TRP A 48 5.47 25.07 24.89
CA TRP A 48 6.47 25.93 24.25
C TRP A 48 7.49 26.51 25.24
N CYS A 49 8.68 26.86 24.71
CA CYS A 49 9.25 28.21 24.76
C CYS A 49 10.34 28.38 23.69
N CYS A 50 10.19 29.45 22.90
CA CYS A 50 11.24 30.07 22.09
C CYS A 50 12.00 31.09 22.94
N GLU A 51 13.31 31.24 22.71
CA GLU A 51 14.19 32.41 22.93
C GLU A 51 15.62 31.89 22.61
N GLY A 52 16.48 32.46 21.77
CA GLY A 52 16.60 33.82 21.26
C GLY A 52 17.56 34.63 22.13
N GLU A 53 18.89 34.59 21.87
CA GLU A 53 19.78 35.76 21.92
C GLU A 53 21.25 35.46 21.56
N SER A 54 21.91 36.49 21.01
CA SER A 54 23.27 36.54 20.44
C SER A 54 24.23 37.29 21.36
N VAL A 55 25.53 36.96 21.40
CA VAL A 55 26.64 37.94 21.57
C VAL A 55 27.94 37.44 20.88
N LYS A 56 28.71 38.40 20.37
CA LYS A 56 29.92 38.32 19.53
C LYS A 56 31.23 38.61 20.32
N ILE A 57 32.33 37.97 19.88
CA ILE A 57 33.74 38.44 19.73
C ILE A 57 34.62 38.66 20.99
N GLU A 58 35.82 38.01 21.08
CA GLU A 58 37.17 38.60 20.81
C GLU A 58 38.35 37.59 20.94
N ARG A 59 39.50 37.90 20.30
CA ARG A 59 40.80 37.15 20.24
C ARG A 59 41.69 37.53 21.44
N THR A 60 42.80 36.88 21.90
CA THR A 60 44.08 36.53 21.22
C THR A 60 45.12 35.93 22.23
N ILE A 61 46.12 35.15 21.73
CA ILE A 61 47.54 34.93 22.16
C ILE A 61 47.92 33.94 23.31
N ALA A 62 49.08 33.29 23.11
CA ALA A 62 49.65 32.05 23.69
C ALA A 62 50.68 32.23 24.84
N SER A 63 50.99 31.15 25.58
CA SER A 63 52.36 30.71 26.01
C SER A 63 52.37 29.46 26.91
N ASP A 64 53.50 28.75 26.89
CA ASP A 64 53.83 27.41 27.43
C ASP A 64 53.85 27.24 28.97
N SER A 65 53.52 26.03 29.44
CA SER A 65 54.36 25.23 30.38
C SER A 65 53.68 23.90 30.80
N LYS A 66 54.43 22.79 30.76
CA LYS A 66 54.08 21.47 31.35
C LYS A 66 54.72 21.32 32.74
N PRO A 67 54.13 20.53 33.65
CA PRO A 67 54.61 19.16 33.85
C PRO A 67 53.49 18.11 34.05
N ALA A 68 53.85 16.82 33.93
CA ALA A 68 52.98 15.63 34.05
C ALA A 68 53.27 14.88 35.39
N PRO A 69 52.67 13.71 35.70
CA PRO A 69 51.33 13.17 35.37
C PRO A 69 50.54 12.78 36.65
N CYS A 70 49.20 12.70 36.58
CA CYS A 70 48.45 11.91 37.57
C CYS A 70 47.25 11.20 36.93
N ALA A 71 46.98 10.01 37.44
CA ALA A 71 46.28 8.93 36.80
C ALA A 71 44.73 9.00 36.92
N LEU A 72 44.07 8.36 35.94
CA LEU A 72 42.79 7.64 36.05
C LEU A 72 41.61 8.33 36.78
N SER A 73 40.67 8.87 36.00
CA SER A 73 39.26 8.42 36.01
C SER A 73 38.48 9.19 34.93
N LYS A 74 38.08 8.51 33.84
CA LYS A 74 37.04 9.02 32.94
C LYS A 74 35.71 8.50 33.45
N THR A 75 34.93 9.38 34.04
CA THR A 75 33.53 9.13 34.37
C THR A 75 32.78 8.86 33.06
N HIS A 76 32.26 7.64 32.93
CA HIS A 76 31.37 7.25 31.86
C HIS A 76 30.06 8.03 31.98
N TYR A 77 29.93 9.11 31.20
CA TYR A 77 28.61 9.67 30.91
C TYR A 77 27.86 8.65 30.04
N ASN A 78 26.99 7.88 30.68
CA ASN A 78 26.01 7.04 30.00
C ASN A 78 25.08 7.94 29.19
N LYS A 79 25.32 8.06 27.88
CA LYS A 79 24.28 8.47 26.93
C LYS A 79 23.10 7.51 27.08
N PRO A 80 21.86 7.99 27.18
CA PRO A 80 20.71 7.11 27.17
C PRO A 80 20.69 6.42 25.79
N VAL A 81 20.83 5.10 25.82
CA VAL A 81 20.68 4.25 24.65
C VAL A 81 19.21 4.36 24.23
N CYS A 82 18.93 5.07 23.14
CA CYS A 82 17.63 5.01 22.49
C CYS A 82 17.33 3.53 22.21
N LYS A 83 16.20 3.04 22.72
CA LYS A 83 15.74 1.67 22.47
C LYS A 83 15.47 1.53 20.97
N ASP A 84 16.42 0.94 20.25
CA ASP A 84 16.24 0.51 18.87
C ASP A 84 15.03 -0.43 18.82
N HIS A 85 13.97 0.02 18.17
CA HIS A 85 12.81 -0.79 17.88
C HIS A 85 13.27 -1.95 16.99
N LYS A 86 13.23 -3.19 17.50
CA LYS A 86 13.58 -4.38 16.72
C LYS A 86 12.58 -4.52 15.55
N ARG A 87 12.93 -3.97 14.39
CA ARG A 87 12.19 -4.13 13.15
C ARG A 87 12.02 -5.62 12.87
N VAL A 88 10.78 -6.10 12.86
CA VAL A 88 10.49 -7.49 12.45
C VAL A 88 11.09 -7.70 11.07
N SER A 89 11.89 -8.75 10.91
CA SER A 89 12.46 -9.12 9.62
C SER A 89 11.34 -9.30 8.59
N SER A 90 11.52 -8.78 7.37
CA SER A 90 10.55 -8.91 6.29
C SER A 90 10.15 -10.36 6.03
N HIS A 91 11.09 -11.28 6.21
CA HIS A 91 10.83 -12.72 6.10
C HIS A 91 9.86 -13.21 7.20
N LYS A 92 10.07 -12.79 8.45
CA LYS A 92 9.20 -13.17 9.58
C LYS A 92 7.78 -12.62 9.40
N LEU A 93 7.66 -11.35 8.97
CA LEU A 93 6.36 -10.75 8.62
C LEU A 93 5.62 -11.57 7.56
N VAL A 94 6.33 -12.03 6.53
CA VAL A 94 5.71 -12.79 5.45
C VAL A 94 5.25 -14.17 5.92
N ILE A 95 6.13 -14.95 6.55
CA ILE A 95 5.84 -16.33 6.93
C ILE A 95 4.81 -16.41 8.06
N GLN A 96 4.85 -15.50 9.03
CA GLN A 96 4.01 -15.59 10.22
C GLN A 96 2.70 -14.82 10.10
N TYR A 97 2.57 -13.92 9.11
CA TYR A 97 1.39 -13.05 9.01
C TYR A 97 0.84 -12.98 7.59
N ILE A 98 1.61 -12.49 6.60
CA ILE A 98 1.06 -12.27 5.25
C ILE A 98 0.55 -13.57 4.61
N VAL A 99 1.36 -14.63 4.62
CA VAL A 99 1.00 -15.93 4.03
C VAL A 99 -0.23 -16.54 4.74
N PRO A 100 -0.26 -16.68 6.08
CA PRO A 100 -1.45 -17.17 6.79
C PRO A 100 -2.71 -16.34 6.53
N CYS A 101 -2.61 -15.01 6.55
CA CYS A 101 -3.74 -14.12 6.28
C CYS A 101 -4.29 -14.31 4.86
N MET A 102 -3.42 -14.29 3.85
CA MET A 102 -3.82 -14.45 2.45
C MET A 102 -4.47 -15.82 2.19
N ASN A 103 -3.93 -16.90 2.76
CA ASN A 103 -4.46 -18.25 2.57
C ASN A 103 -5.78 -18.49 3.34
N THR A 104 -5.98 -17.83 4.48
CA THR A 104 -7.16 -18.04 5.34
C THR A 104 -8.32 -17.11 4.96
N TYR A 105 -8.03 -15.83 4.75
CA TYR A 105 -9.04 -14.77 4.58
C TYR A 105 -9.12 -14.23 3.15
N GLY A 106 -8.11 -14.50 2.33
CA GLY A 106 -8.04 -13.97 0.96
C GLY A 106 -7.59 -12.52 0.85
N LEU A 107 -7.23 -11.90 1.98
CA LEU A 107 -6.69 -10.55 2.09
C LEU A 107 -5.78 -10.41 3.32
N CYS A 108 -4.89 -9.41 3.31
CA CYS A 108 -3.97 -9.11 4.41
C CYS A 108 -3.66 -7.61 4.48
N ILE A 109 -3.65 -7.04 5.68
CA ILE A 109 -3.36 -5.62 5.92
C ILE A 109 -2.15 -5.47 6.82
N VAL A 110 -1.19 -4.63 6.41
CA VAL A 110 0.03 -4.28 7.14
C VAL A 110 0.06 -2.76 7.29
N ASP A 111 -0.16 -2.28 8.52
CA ASP A 111 -0.04 -0.86 8.86
C ASP A 111 1.42 -0.50 9.21
N ASN A 112 1.78 0.78 9.06
CA ASN A 112 3.11 1.31 9.36
C ASN A 112 4.23 0.58 8.59
N PHE A 113 4.00 0.29 7.31
CA PHE A 113 4.85 -0.59 6.51
C PHE A 113 6.28 -0.05 6.31
N LEU A 114 6.41 1.21 5.91
CA LEU A 114 7.70 1.85 5.64
C LEU A 114 8.11 2.85 6.74
N GLY A 115 7.15 3.31 7.53
CA GLY A 115 7.26 4.36 8.53
C GLY A 115 7.11 5.76 7.93
N ASN A 116 6.72 6.72 8.79
CA ASN A 116 6.42 8.11 8.43
C ASN A 116 7.46 8.77 7.52
N LYS A 117 8.77 8.60 7.81
CA LYS A 117 9.84 9.21 7.03
C LYS A 117 9.83 8.81 5.55
N PHE A 118 9.57 7.54 5.24
CA PHE A 118 9.53 7.06 3.86
C PHE A 118 8.16 7.27 3.23
N GLY A 119 7.07 7.06 3.98
CA GLY A 119 5.73 7.37 3.51
C GLY A 119 5.57 8.83 3.07
N ASP A 120 6.20 9.76 3.80
CA ASP A 120 6.16 11.20 3.50
C ASP A 120 6.84 11.51 2.18
N LYS A 121 8.01 10.93 1.95
CA LYS A 121 8.74 11.11 0.69
C LYS A 121 7.96 10.60 -0.50
N ILE A 122 7.32 9.43 -0.37
CA ILE A 122 6.46 8.86 -1.41
C ILE A 122 5.26 9.77 -1.66
N LEU A 123 4.61 10.27 -0.61
CA LEU A 123 3.50 11.21 -0.73
C LEU A 123 3.91 12.49 -1.47
N GLN A 124 5.09 13.05 -1.17
CA GLN A 124 5.60 14.24 -1.86
C GLN A 124 5.86 13.98 -3.35
N GLU A 125 6.40 12.82 -3.72
CA GLU A 125 6.55 12.43 -5.13
C GLU A 125 5.18 12.34 -5.81
N VAL A 126 4.19 11.68 -5.20
CA VAL A 126 2.83 11.55 -5.75
C VAL A 126 2.14 12.91 -5.91
N ILE A 127 2.26 13.81 -4.92
CA ILE A 127 1.71 15.17 -5.02
C ILE A 127 2.38 15.93 -6.16
N THR A 128 3.71 15.83 -6.30
CA THR A 128 4.46 16.49 -7.38
C THR A 128 4.04 15.95 -8.76
N LEU A 129 3.89 14.63 -8.88
CA LEU A 129 3.42 13.99 -10.11
C LEU A 129 1.97 14.41 -10.45
N HIS A 130 1.11 14.57 -9.45
CA HIS A 130 -0.25 15.04 -9.67
C HIS A 130 -0.26 16.52 -10.11
N GLY A 131 0.54 17.37 -9.47
CA GLY A 131 0.67 18.79 -9.80
C GLY A 131 1.24 19.07 -11.20
N CYS A 132 2.02 18.15 -11.78
CA CYS A 132 2.57 18.30 -13.13
C CYS A 132 1.61 17.89 -14.27
N GLY A 133 0.35 17.52 -13.96
CA GLY A 133 -0.68 17.26 -14.97
C GLY A 133 -0.50 15.96 -15.79
N LYS A 134 0.37 15.05 -15.36
CA LYS A 134 0.63 13.77 -16.05
C LYS A 134 -0.43 12.69 -15.80
N PHE A 135 -1.34 12.93 -14.87
CA PHE A 135 -2.43 12.03 -14.54
C PHE A 135 -3.50 12.08 -15.64
N ARG A 136 -3.98 10.92 -16.06
CA ARG A 136 -5.07 10.77 -17.04
C ARG A 136 -6.28 10.13 -16.38
N ASP A 137 -7.47 10.36 -16.91
CA ASP A 137 -8.67 9.73 -16.37
C ASP A 137 -8.53 8.20 -16.41
N GLY A 138 -8.99 7.55 -15.35
CA GLY A 138 -8.93 6.11 -15.21
C GLY A 138 -9.84 5.42 -16.22
N GLU A 139 -9.26 4.76 -17.22
CA GLU A 139 -10.03 4.02 -18.22
C GLU A 139 -10.10 2.51 -17.91
N LEU A 140 -11.15 1.86 -18.44
CA LEU A 140 -11.21 0.40 -18.52
C LEU A 140 -10.60 -0.09 -19.83
N ALA A 141 -9.88 -1.21 -19.78
CA ALA A 141 -9.28 -1.85 -20.96
C ALA A 141 -10.30 -2.35 -22.03
N SER A 142 -11.61 -2.21 -21.83
CA SER A 142 -12.65 -2.70 -22.76
C SER A 142 -13.90 -1.82 -22.75
N GLN A 143 -13.76 -0.49 -22.83
CA GLN A 143 -14.92 0.34 -23.11
C GLN A 143 -15.42 0.08 -24.54
N LYS A 144 -16.58 -0.59 -24.64
CA LYS A 144 -17.43 -0.45 -25.83
C LYS A 144 -17.99 0.97 -25.81
N SER A 145 -17.75 1.72 -26.88
CA SER A 145 -18.24 3.09 -27.06
C SER A 145 -19.75 3.14 -26.81
N GLY A 146 -20.22 3.96 -25.86
CA GLY A 146 -21.66 4.27 -25.69
C GLY A 146 -22.33 4.04 -24.33
N THR A 147 -21.63 3.68 -23.24
CA THR A 147 -22.26 3.60 -21.91
C THR A 147 -21.86 4.78 -21.00
N ASN A 148 -22.80 5.73 -20.84
CA ASN A 148 -22.67 7.04 -20.16
C ASN A 148 -22.50 7.02 -18.62
N LYS A 149 -22.12 5.91 -17.99
CA LYS A 149 -21.86 5.89 -16.54
C LYS A 149 -20.36 5.75 -16.29
N SER A 150 -19.76 6.78 -15.67
CA SER A 150 -18.38 6.71 -15.22
C SER A 150 -18.23 5.58 -14.20
N ILE A 151 -17.51 4.53 -14.58
CA ILE A 151 -17.28 3.33 -13.75
C ILE A 151 -16.30 3.63 -12.62
N ARG A 152 -15.41 4.61 -12.84
CA ARG A 152 -14.39 5.06 -11.90
C ARG A 152 -14.13 6.55 -12.09
N GLY A 153 -13.99 7.29 -10.99
CA GLY A 153 -13.80 8.75 -10.97
C GLY A 153 -12.37 9.19 -10.66
N ASP A 154 -11.39 8.29 -10.72
CA ASP A 154 -10.01 8.60 -10.41
C ASP A 154 -9.19 8.97 -11.64
N LYS A 155 -8.08 9.64 -11.39
CA LYS A 155 -7.02 9.89 -12.35
C LYS A 155 -5.82 9.02 -12.02
N ILE A 156 -5.15 8.48 -13.03
CA ILE A 156 -4.03 7.56 -12.87
C ILE A 156 -2.79 7.96 -13.66
N MET A 157 -1.64 7.51 -13.17
CA MET A 157 -0.36 7.53 -13.87
C MET A 157 0.34 6.17 -13.66
N TRP A 158 0.94 5.64 -14.73
CA TRP A 158 1.75 4.43 -14.65
C TRP A 158 3.22 4.78 -14.47
N VAL A 159 3.87 4.16 -13.48
CA VAL A 159 5.25 4.46 -13.05
C VAL A 159 6.03 3.15 -12.90
N GLU A 160 7.22 3.08 -13.48
CA GLU A 160 8.16 1.96 -13.31
C GLU A 160 8.89 2.01 -11.97
N GLY A 161 9.14 3.23 -11.47
CA GLY A 161 9.89 3.52 -10.24
C GLY A 161 11.36 3.85 -10.49
N ASN A 162 11.75 4.07 -11.74
CA ASN A 162 13.11 4.51 -12.12
C ASN A 162 13.10 5.87 -12.84
N GLU A 163 11.91 6.44 -13.05
CA GLU A 163 11.76 7.79 -13.59
C GLU A 163 12.29 8.83 -12.61
N PRO A 164 12.85 9.96 -13.10
CA PRO A 164 13.28 11.05 -12.23
C PRO A 164 12.14 11.56 -11.34
N GLY A 165 12.38 11.67 -10.03
CA GLY A 165 11.37 12.08 -9.05
C GLY A 165 10.40 10.97 -8.64
N CYS A 166 10.70 9.71 -8.97
CA CYS A 166 9.96 8.52 -8.55
C CYS A 166 10.83 7.54 -7.75
N GLU A 167 11.96 7.99 -7.19
CA GLU A 167 12.94 7.14 -6.53
C GLU A 167 12.37 6.48 -5.26
N ASN A 168 11.55 7.19 -4.49
CA ASN A 168 10.91 6.64 -3.30
C ASN A 168 9.73 5.72 -3.66
N ILE A 169 9.00 5.99 -4.74
CA ILE A 169 8.07 5.02 -5.33
C ILE A 169 8.83 3.75 -5.74
N GLY A 170 9.98 3.86 -6.43
CA GLY A 170 10.85 2.72 -6.75
C GLY A 170 11.30 1.94 -5.52
N PHE A 171 11.65 2.63 -4.44
CA PHE A 171 11.96 2.00 -3.16
C PHE A 171 10.76 1.23 -2.60
N LEU A 172 9.55 1.81 -2.57
CA LEU A 172 8.32 1.11 -2.17
C LEU A 172 8.13 -0.19 -2.96
N LEU A 173 8.26 -0.12 -4.28
CA LEU A 173 8.11 -1.27 -5.18
C LEU A 173 9.11 -2.37 -4.85
N SER A 174 10.38 -2.02 -4.62
CA SER A 174 11.40 -3.00 -4.21
C SER A 174 11.06 -3.70 -2.88
N ARG A 175 10.39 -3.00 -1.95
CA ARG A 175 9.97 -3.56 -0.65
C ARG A 175 8.77 -4.47 -0.82
N MET A 176 7.80 -4.12 -1.66
CA MET A 176 6.69 -5.00 -2.02
C MET A 176 7.20 -6.28 -2.70
N ASP A 177 8.09 -6.14 -3.69
CA ASP A 177 8.67 -7.26 -4.44
C ASP A 177 9.41 -8.22 -3.51
N ARG A 178 10.14 -7.69 -2.52
CA ARG A 178 10.81 -8.50 -1.50
C ARG A 178 9.84 -9.29 -0.62
N LEU A 179 8.66 -8.76 -0.29
CA LEU A 179 7.64 -9.51 0.46
C LEU A 179 7.13 -10.68 -0.36
N ILE A 180 6.82 -10.47 -1.63
CA ILE A 180 6.36 -11.52 -2.55
C ILE A 180 7.43 -12.59 -2.75
N THR A 181 8.70 -12.21 -2.92
CA THR A 181 9.81 -13.17 -3.02
C THR A 181 9.94 -14.03 -1.77
N HIS A 182 9.76 -13.47 -0.57
CA HIS A 182 9.75 -14.25 0.67
C HIS A 182 8.52 -15.16 0.80
N ALA A 183 7.45 -14.88 0.05
CA ALA A 183 6.20 -15.63 0.04
C ALA A 183 6.17 -16.71 -1.06
N ASP A 184 7.24 -16.83 -1.86
CA ASP A 184 7.29 -17.72 -3.01
C ASP A 184 6.93 -19.17 -2.64
N GLY A 185 6.06 -19.78 -3.44
CA GLY A 185 5.52 -21.12 -3.21
C GLY A 185 4.59 -21.26 -2.00
N ARG A 186 4.19 -20.16 -1.34
CA ARG A 186 3.32 -20.19 -0.14
C ARG A 186 2.02 -19.41 -0.27
N LEU A 187 1.84 -18.66 -1.35
CA LEU A 187 0.62 -17.92 -1.65
C LEU A 187 -0.29 -18.76 -2.55
N GLY A 188 -1.13 -19.60 -1.94
CA GLY A 188 -1.94 -20.59 -2.65
C GLY A 188 -1.07 -21.52 -3.51
N THR A 189 -1.48 -21.73 -4.77
CA THR A 189 -0.74 -22.52 -5.76
C THR A 189 0.03 -21.65 -6.76
N TYR A 190 0.11 -20.34 -6.54
CA TYR A 190 0.65 -19.41 -7.52
C TYR A 190 2.17 -19.41 -7.56
N THR A 191 2.71 -19.27 -8.77
CA THR A 191 4.13 -19.01 -9.00
C THR A 191 4.27 -17.58 -9.51
N ILE A 192 4.78 -16.68 -8.68
CA ILE A 192 4.85 -15.25 -8.99
C ILE A 192 6.28 -14.89 -9.43
N ARG A 193 6.44 -14.39 -10.65
CA ARG A 193 7.76 -14.00 -11.21
C ARG A 193 7.81 -12.59 -11.78
N GLY A 194 6.72 -11.84 -11.67
CA GLY A 194 6.69 -10.46 -12.14
C GLY A 194 5.40 -9.76 -11.73
N ARG A 195 5.40 -8.45 -11.97
CA ARG A 195 4.24 -7.57 -11.76
C ARG A 195 4.13 -6.57 -12.89
N HIS A 196 3.00 -5.88 -12.94
CA HIS A 196 2.85 -4.71 -13.79
C HIS A 196 3.64 -3.50 -13.22
N LYS A 197 3.74 -2.42 -14.02
CA LYS A 197 4.10 -1.09 -13.51
C LYS A 197 3.16 -0.67 -12.39
N ALA A 198 3.62 0.22 -11.52
CA ALA A 198 2.79 0.81 -10.48
C ALA A 198 1.74 1.73 -11.09
N MET A 199 0.48 1.57 -10.69
CA MET A 199 -0.58 2.52 -10.97
C MET A 199 -0.71 3.47 -9.78
N VAL A 200 -0.23 4.69 -9.94
CA VAL A 200 -0.49 5.78 -8.98
C VAL A 200 -1.86 6.34 -9.31
N ALA A 201 -2.77 6.36 -8.34
CA ALA A 201 -4.15 6.81 -8.50
C ALA A 201 -4.46 7.98 -7.56
N CYS A 202 -5.26 8.92 -8.06
CA CYS A 202 -5.79 10.07 -7.35
C CYS A 202 -7.31 10.11 -7.54
N TYR A 203 -8.06 9.93 -6.45
CA TYR A 203 -9.48 10.27 -6.42
C TYR A 203 -9.56 11.71 -5.92
N PRO A 204 -10.01 12.68 -6.74
CA PRO A 204 -9.92 14.10 -6.42
C PRO A 204 -10.95 14.60 -5.39
N GLY A 205 -11.70 13.71 -4.75
CA GLY A 205 -12.84 14.05 -3.90
C GLY A 205 -14.15 14.16 -4.69
N ASN A 206 -15.05 15.06 -4.27
CA ASN A 206 -16.34 15.33 -4.95
C ASN A 206 -17.24 14.10 -5.15
N GLY A 207 -17.17 13.13 -4.25
CA GLY A 207 -17.94 11.88 -4.34
C GLY A 207 -17.45 10.92 -5.41
N THR A 208 -16.24 11.12 -5.95
CA THR A 208 -15.63 10.17 -6.89
C THR A 208 -15.34 8.84 -6.19
N GLY A 209 -15.61 7.74 -6.89
CA GLY A 209 -15.41 6.38 -6.38
C GLY A 209 -15.14 5.41 -7.52
N TYR A 210 -15.21 4.11 -7.22
CA TYR A 210 -15.10 3.05 -8.20
C TYR A 210 -16.16 2.01 -7.89
N VAL A 211 -17.10 1.81 -8.82
CA VAL A 211 -18.15 0.79 -8.71
C VAL A 211 -17.58 -0.60 -8.44
N LYS A 212 -18.41 -1.46 -7.86
CA LYS A 212 -18.06 -2.86 -7.58
C LYS A 212 -17.56 -3.59 -8.82
N HIS A 213 -16.37 -4.17 -8.71
CA HIS A 213 -15.71 -4.90 -9.77
C HIS A 213 -14.83 -6.02 -9.22
N VAL A 214 -14.35 -6.87 -10.12
CA VAL A 214 -13.29 -7.84 -9.87
C VAL A 214 -12.08 -7.40 -10.67
N ASP A 215 -10.89 -7.45 -10.07
CA ASP A 215 -9.67 -7.04 -10.75
C ASP A 215 -9.41 -7.94 -11.96
N ASN A 216 -9.37 -9.25 -11.75
CA ASN A 216 -9.12 -10.28 -12.75
C ASN A 216 -10.31 -11.25 -12.94
N PRO A 217 -11.40 -10.84 -13.61
CA PRO A 217 -12.57 -11.68 -13.84
C PRO A 217 -12.39 -12.71 -14.96
N ASN A 218 -11.40 -12.52 -15.84
CA ASN A 218 -11.22 -13.27 -17.09
C ASN A 218 -9.85 -13.96 -17.18
N ALA A 219 -9.21 -14.20 -16.04
CA ALA A 219 -7.91 -14.87 -15.93
C ALA A 219 -6.83 -14.26 -16.85
N ASP A 220 -6.55 -12.95 -16.73
CA ASP A 220 -5.52 -12.25 -17.49
C ASP A 220 -4.08 -12.41 -16.95
N GLY A 221 -3.94 -13.20 -15.89
CA GLY A 221 -2.69 -13.56 -15.22
C GLY A 221 -2.51 -12.90 -13.85
N ARG A 222 -3.29 -11.87 -13.51
CA ARG A 222 -3.13 -11.17 -12.22
C ARG A 222 -3.67 -12.02 -11.08
N CYS A 223 -2.82 -12.39 -10.13
CA CYS A 223 -3.20 -13.24 -9.00
C CYS A 223 -3.28 -12.48 -7.68
N VAL A 224 -2.39 -11.52 -7.43
CA VAL A 224 -2.36 -10.72 -6.19
C VAL A 224 -2.39 -9.23 -6.52
N THR A 225 -3.36 -8.53 -5.93
CA THR A 225 -3.42 -7.07 -5.92
C THR A 225 -2.75 -6.57 -4.65
N CYS A 226 -1.87 -5.58 -4.78
CA CYS A 226 -1.17 -4.95 -3.67
C CYS A 226 -1.36 -3.43 -3.74
N ILE A 227 -1.92 -2.83 -2.69
CA ILE A 227 -2.24 -1.39 -2.62
C ILE A 227 -1.51 -0.77 -1.44
N TYR A 228 -0.85 0.36 -1.67
CA TYR A 228 -0.26 1.20 -0.63
C TYR A 228 -0.96 2.56 -0.56
N TYR A 229 -1.38 2.95 0.64
CA TYR A 229 -2.16 4.15 0.89
C TYR A 229 -1.31 5.28 1.48
N LEU A 230 -1.66 6.53 1.13
CA LEU A 230 -0.83 7.71 1.35
C LEU A 230 -1.57 8.85 2.07
N ASN A 231 -2.75 8.58 2.65
CA ASN A 231 -3.66 9.64 3.09
C ASN A 231 -3.51 9.90 4.59
N LYS A 232 -2.78 10.97 4.94
CA LYS A 232 -2.56 11.37 6.34
C LYS A 232 -3.86 11.82 6.98
N ASN A 233 -4.02 11.49 8.26
CA ASN A 233 -5.15 11.94 9.09
C ASN A 233 -6.51 11.68 8.43
N TRP A 234 -6.63 10.57 7.70
CA TRP A 234 -7.87 10.23 6.99
C TRP A 234 -8.95 9.81 7.99
N ASP A 235 -10.04 10.58 8.07
CA ASP A 235 -11.27 10.17 8.74
C ASP A 235 -12.26 9.66 7.69
N ALA A 236 -12.56 8.36 7.71
CA ALA A 236 -13.50 7.75 6.76
C ALA A 236 -14.96 8.19 6.96
N LYS A 237 -15.34 8.65 8.16
CA LYS A 237 -16.70 9.15 8.43
C LYS A 237 -16.95 10.48 7.73
N GLU A 238 -15.94 11.34 7.70
CA GLU A 238 -16.02 12.65 7.05
C GLU A 238 -15.65 12.57 5.56
N ASN A 239 -14.56 11.86 5.24
CA ASN A 239 -13.95 11.87 3.92
C ASN A 239 -14.39 10.71 3.02
N GLY A 240 -15.12 9.73 3.55
CA GLY A 240 -15.53 8.53 2.81
C GLY A 240 -14.33 7.72 2.30
N GLY A 241 -14.37 7.30 1.04
CA GLY A 241 -13.23 6.69 0.33
C GLY A 241 -12.81 5.29 0.81
N VAL A 242 -13.64 4.64 1.62
CA VAL A 242 -13.44 3.26 2.11
C VAL A 242 -13.43 2.29 0.93
N LEU A 243 -12.44 1.40 0.90
CA LEU A 243 -12.46 0.25 0.00
C LEU A 243 -13.28 -0.86 0.68
N LYS A 244 -14.41 -1.25 0.09
CA LYS A 244 -15.18 -2.42 0.53
C LYS A 244 -14.80 -3.62 -0.30
N ILE A 245 -14.38 -4.70 0.35
CA ILE A 245 -14.13 -6.00 -0.28
C ILE A 245 -15.23 -6.94 0.19
N PHE A 246 -15.76 -7.74 -0.73
CA PHE A 246 -16.84 -8.70 -0.50
C PHE A 246 -16.32 -10.13 -0.71
N PRO A 247 -15.54 -10.71 0.22
CA PRO A 247 -14.93 -12.03 -0.01
C PRO A 247 -15.98 -13.10 -0.31
N GLU A 248 -15.78 -13.84 -1.40
CA GLU A 248 -16.71 -14.87 -1.83
C GLU A 248 -16.85 -15.97 -0.77
N GLY A 249 -18.09 -16.39 -0.51
CA GLY A 249 -18.41 -17.41 0.49
C GLY A 249 -18.22 -16.96 1.94
N LYS A 250 -18.00 -15.67 2.21
CA LYS A 250 -17.96 -15.10 3.56
C LYS A 250 -19.22 -14.29 3.85
N SER A 251 -19.66 -14.32 5.11
CA SER A 251 -20.83 -13.57 5.60
C SER A 251 -20.52 -12.12 5.95
N TYR A 252 -19.27 -11.68 5.77
CA TYR A 252 -18.80 -10.35 6.14
C TYR A 252 -18.34 -9.55 4.93
N VAL A 253 -18.39 -8.23 5.08
CA VAL A 253 -17.76 -7.25 4.19
C VAL A 253 -16.54 -6.67 4.90
N ALA A 254 -15.41 -6.63 4.22
CA ALA A 254 -14.17 -6.07 4.74
C ALA A 254 -14.06 -4.60 4.33
N ASP A 255 -14.23 -3.70 5.30
CA ASP A 255 -14.09 -2.26 5.12
C ASP A 255 -12.64 -1.84 5.40
N VAL A 256 -11.94 -1.35 4.37
CA VAL A 256 -10.53 -0.94 4.45
C VAL A 256 -10.42 0.57 4.27
N GLU A 257 -10.12 1.26 5.36
CA GLU A 257 -9.83 2.69 5.32
C GLU A 257 -8.47 2.95 4.63
N PRO A 258 -8.36 3.97 3.77
CA PRO A 258 -7.17 4.26 2.98
C PRO A 258 -6.13 5.07 3.79
N ILE A 259 -5.86 4.67 5.03
CA ILE A 259 -4.98 5.40 5.94
C ILE A 259 -3.52 5.39 5.48
N PHE A 260 -2.77 6.43 5.83
CA PHE A 260 -1.35 6.58 5.50
C PHE A 260 -0.49 5.39 5.96
N ASP A 261 0.46 4.98 5.10
CA ASP A 261 1.44 3.90 5.33
C ASP A 261 0.81 2.52 5.59
N ARG A 262 -0.42 2.32 5.12
CA ARG A 262 -1.08 1.00 5.05
C ARG A 262 -0.77 0.32 3.72
N LEU A 263 -0.33 -0.93 3.82
CA LEU A 263 -0.19 -1.87 2.71
C LEU A 263 -1.30 -2.93 2.80
N LEU A 264 -1.98 -3.17 1.68
CA LEU A 264 -3.06 -4.15 1.55
C LEU A 264 -2.70 -5.15 0.45
N PHE A 265 -2.91 -6.44 0.72
CA PHE A 265 -2.90 -7.52 -0.26
C PHE A 265 -4.28 -8.17 -0.32
N PHE A 266 -4.71 -8.57 -1.52
CA PHE A 266 -5.86 -9.48 -1.70
C PHE A 266 -5.76 -10.22 -3.04
N TRP A 267 -6.43 -11.36 -3.15
CA TRP A 267 -6.50 -12.10 -4.41
C TRP A 267 -7.23 -11.29 -5.49
N SER A 268 -6.63 -11.16 -6.67
CA SER A 268 -7.19 -10.32 -7.74
C SER A 268 -8.41 -10.91 -8.44
N ASP A 269 -8.68 -12.20 -8.30
CA ASP A 269 -9.77 -12.88 -9.02
C ASP A 269 -11.14 -12.74 -8.33
N ARG A 270 -12.10 -13.55 -8.76
CA ARG A 270 -13.50 -13.51 -8.33
C ARG A 270 -13.72 -13.74 -6.84
N ARG A 271 -12.70 -14.18 -6.10
CA ARG A 271 -12.75 -14.31 -4.64
C ARG A 271 -12.94 -12.96 -3.94
N ASN A 272 -12.52 -11.84 -4.55
CA ASN A 272 -12.59 -10.52 -3.93
C ASN A 272 -13.20 -9.45 -4.85
N PRO A 273 -14.52 -9.51 -5.17
CA PRO A 273 -15.23 -8.35 -5.69
C PRO A 273 -15.09 -7.19 -4.70
N HIS A 274 -14.83 -5.99 -5.18
CA HIS A 274 -14.60 -4.83 -4.33
C HIS A 274 -15.00 -3.52 -5.00
N GLU A 275 -15.26 -2.50 -4.20
CA GLU A 275 -15.63 -1.15 -4.63
C GLU A 275 -14.94 -0.09 -3.78
N VAL A 276 -14.67 1.07 -4.37
CA VAL A 276 -14.23 2.26 -3.64
C VAL A 276 -15.44 3.15 -3.43
N GLN A 277 -15.86 3.29 -2.18
CA GLN A 277 -16.94 4.19 -1.80
C GLN A 277 -16.58 5.64 -2.16
N PRO A 278 -17.58 6.51 -2.39
CA PRO A 278 -17.36 7.92 -2.70
C PRO A 278 -16.36 8.58 -1.73
N ALA A 279 -15.32 9.21 -2.28
CA ALA A 279 -14.36 10.01 -1.54
C ALA A 279 -14.74 11.50 -1.63
N TYR A 280 -14.70 12.20 -0.51
CA TYR A 280 -15.00 13.64 -0.41
C TYR A 280 -13.76 14.51 -0.17
N ALA A 281 -12.60 13.87 0.00
CA ALA A 281 -11.28 14.50 -0.01
C ALA A 281 -10.36 13.81 -1.02
N THR A 282 -9.25 14.48 -1.36
CA THR A 282 -8.23 13.91 -2.26
C THR A 282 -7.62 12.66 -1.65
N ARG A 283 -7.78 11.52 -2.34
CA ARG A 283 -7.32 10.21 -1.90
C ARG A 283 -6.32 9.63 -2.90
N TYR A 284 -5.10 9.42 -2.43
CA TYR A 284 -4.02 8.79 -3.17
C TYR A 284 -3.83 7.33 -2.78
N ALA A 285 -3.48 6.51 -3.77
CA ALA A 285 -3.04 5.13 -3.59
C ALA A 285 -2.08 4.71 -4.70
N ILE A 286 -1.18 3.78 -4.40
CA ILE A 286 -0.31 3.14 -5.39
C ILE A 286 -0.66 1.66 -5.44
N THR A 287 -1.05 1.18 -6.62
CA THR A 287 -1.45 -0.23 -6.82
C THR A 287 -0.46 -0.94 -7.74
N VAL A 288 -0.09 -2.17 -7.38
CA VAL A 288 0.60 -3.11 -8.28
C VAL A 288 -0.17 -4.43 -8.33
N TRP A 289 -0.09 -5.09 -9.48
CA TRP A 289 -0.63 -6.44 -9.65
C TRP A 289 0.49 -7.40 -10.00
N TYR A 290 0.60 -8.46 -9.21
CA TYR A 290 1.52 -9.57 -9.44
C TYR A 290 0.89 -10.61 -10.35
N PHE A 291 1.71 -11.21 -11.20
CA PHE A 291 1.27 -12.20 -12.18
C PHE A 291 1.64 -13.61 -11.74
N ASP A 292 0.68 -14.53 -11.85
CA ASP A 292 0.97 -15.94 -11.93
C ASP A 292 1.57 -16.28 -13.31
N VAL A 293 2.65 -17.03 -13.33
CA VAL A 293 3.40 -17.35 -14.56
C VAL A 293 2.54 -18.12 -15.56
N GLU A 294 1.83 -19.14 -15.11
CA GLU A 294 1.10 -20.04 -15.99
C GLU A 294 -0.14 -19.34 -16.56
N GLU A 295 -0.96 -18.75 -15.68
CA GLU A 295 -2.17 -18.04 -16.10
C GLU A 295 -1.83 -16.89 -17.07
N ARG A 296 -0.73 -16.16 -16.80
CA ARG A 296 -0.28 -15.08 -17.66
C ARG A 296 0.19 -15.58 -19.03
N ALA A 297 0.89 -16.72 -19.09
CA ALA A 297 1.30 -17.33 -20.35
C ALA A 297 0.09 -17.75 -21.19
N GLN A 298 -0.91 -18.37 -20.57
CA GLN A 298 -2.16 -18.75 -21.22
C GLN A 298 -2.93 -17.51 -21.71
N ALA A 299 -3.01 -16.45 -20.91
CA ALA A 299 -3.67 -15.20 -21.30
C ALA A 299 -3.02 -14.55 -22.53
N LYS A 300 -1.68 -14.52 -22.59
CA LYS A 300 -0.94 -14.05 -23.77
C LYS A 300 -1.22 -14.92 -25.00
N LYS A 301 -1.32 -16.24 -24.85
CA LYS A 301 -1.68 -17.14 -25.94
C LYS A 301 -3.09 -16.83 -26.47
N ARG A 302 -4.09 -16.78 -25.59
CA ARG A 302 -5.48 -16.42 -25.96
C ARG A 302 -5.56 -15.09 -26.71
N PHE A 303 -4.81 -14.08 -26.28
CA PHE A 303 -4.78 -12.78 -26.96
C PHE A 303 -4.22 -12.88 -28.38
N ARG A 304 -3.10 -13.59 -28.57
CA ARG A 304 -2.51 -13.80 -29.90
C ARG A 304 -3.47 -14.52 -30.85
N ASP A 305 -4.12 -15.58 -30.37
CA ASP A 305 -5.06 -16.38 -31.17
C ASP A 305 -6.28 -15.52 -31.60
N LEU A 306 -6.80 -14.68 -30.71
CA LEU A 306 -7.87 -13.73 -31.03
C LEU A 306 -7.46 -12.70 -32.08
N THR A 307 -6.25 -12.13 -31.96
CA THR A 307 -5.75 -11.15 -32.93
C THR A 307 -5.51 -11.77 -34.31
N ALA A 308 -4.99 -13.00 -34.38
CA ALA A 308 -4.78 -13.71 -35.64
C ALA A 308 -6.12 -14.01 -36.34
N SER A 309 -7.10 -14.54 -35.61
CA SER A 309 -8.43 -14.84 -36.16
C SER A 309 -9.24 -13.61 -36.60
N SER A 310 -8.90 -12.42 -36.07
CA SER A 310 -9.53 -11.15 -36.47
C SER A 310 -8.91 -10.62 -37.76
N GLN A 311 -7.59 -10.79 -37.93
CA GLN A 311 -6.90 -10.44 -39.16
C GLN A 311 -7.34 -11.33 -40.33
N GLU A 312 -7.43 -12.65 -40.14
CA GLU A 312 -7.92 -13.57 -41.19
C GLU A 312 -9.34 -13.23 -41.66
N ARG A 313 -10.23 -12.85 -40.74
CA ARG A 313 -11.59 -12.41 -41.10
C ARG A 313 -11.64 -11.08 -41.86
N SER A 314 -10.70 -10.17 -41.61
CA SER A 314 -10.61 -8.91 -42.36
C SER A 314 -10.00 -9.06 -43.76
N PHE A 315 -9.20 -10.11 -44.00
CA PHE A 315 -8.66 -10.42 -45.33
C PHE A 315 -9.62 -11.26 -46.19
N ALA A 316 -10.62 -11.88 -45.57
CA ALA A 316 -11.62 -12.70 -46.24
C ALA A 316 -12.93 -11.94 -46.58
N SER A 317 -13.02 -10.64 -46.26
CA SER A 317 -14.13 -9.73 -46.59
C SER A 317 -13.73 -8.70 -47.62
#